data_AF-A0AAD9YHI7-F1
#
_entry.id   AF-A0AAD9YHI7-F1
#
_cell.length_a   1.000
_cell.length_b   1.000
_cell.length_c   1.000
_cell.angle_alpha   90.00
_cell.angle_beta   90.00
_cell.angle_gamma   90.00
#
_symmetry.space_group_name_H-M   'P 1'
#
loop_
_entity.id
_entity.type
_entity.pdbx_description
1 polymer ?
#
loop_
_entity_poly.entity_id
_entity_poly.type
_entity_poly.pdbx_seq_one_letter_code
_entity_poly.pdbx_strand_id
1 'polypeptide(L)' 'MKTSSIVLYAVAALSGLSEAKRGCRHDTANPGMGWYYIVTGDELNSIAADFGTTAAHLAEINGIPNPDSIPAGKTIVVPC' A
#
# COMPACT_ATOMS: atom_id res chain seq x y z
N MET A 1 -23.45 26.49 -37.57
CA MET A 1 -24.50 26.49 -36.51
C MET A 1 -24.45 25.11 -35.89
N LYS A 2 -23.89 24.81 -34.71
CA LYS A 2 -23.74 25.47 -33.40
C LYS A 2 -22.43 24.94 -32.75
N THR A 3 -21.45 25.80 -32.41
CA THR A 3 -21.03 26.18 -31.02
C THR A 3 -20.58 24.98 -30.16
N SER A 4 -19.28 24.73 -29.93
CA SER A 4 -18.32 25.37 -28.98
C SER A 4 -18.39 24.88 -27.52
N SER A 5 -17.20 24.80 -26.91
CA SER A 5 -16.80 24.64 -25.48
C SER A 5 -16.17 23.27 -25.16
N ILE A 6 -14.84 23.13 -25.12
CA ILE A 6 -13.89 23.52 -24.03
C ILE A 6 -14.30 22.89 -22.69
N VAL A 7 -13.51 21.96 -22.14
CA VAL A 7 -12.76 22.10 -20.86
C VAL A 7 -11.76 20.94 -20.73
N LEU A 8 -10.53 21.35 -20.46
CA LEU A 8 -9.31 20.62 -20.13
C LEU A 8 -9.44 19.96 -18.75
N TYR A 9 -9.00 18.71 -18.58
CA TYR A 9 -8.40 18.27 -17.31
C TYR A 9 -7.21 17.36 -17.61
N ALA A 10 -6.03 17.98 -17.63
CA ALA A 10 -4.81 17.29 -17.27
C ALA A 10 -4.94 16.86 -15.81
N VAL A 11 -4.83 15.56 -15.53
CA VAL A 11 -4.43 15.09 -14.20
C VAL A 11 -3.06 14.46 -14.37
N ALA A 12 -2.03 15.28 -14.12
CA ALA A 12 -0.74 14.76 -13.74
C ALA A 12 -0.93 14.03 -12.41
N ALA A 13 -0.91 12.70 -12.42
CA ALA A 13 -0.52 11.98 -11.22
C ALA A 13 1.01 11.93 -11.25
N LEU A 14 1.62 12.86 -10.51
CA LEU A 14 3.01 12.77 -10.11
C LEU A 14 3.19 11.38 -9.49
N SER A 15 3.84 10.46 -10.20
CA SER A 15 4.42 9.28 -9.58
C SER A 15 5.66 9.72 -8.78
N GLY A 16 5.42 10.55 -7.78
CA GLY A 16 6.16 10.60 -6.53
C GLY A 16 5.31 9.91 -5.49
N LEU A 17 4.86 8.68 -5.78
CA LEU A 17 4.38 7.79 -4.73
C LEU A 17 5.64 7.48 -3.94
N SER A 18 5.75 8.08 -2.75
CA SER A 18 6.75 7.77 -1.73
C SER A 18 7.04 6.28 -1.80
N GLU A 19 8.14 5.88 -2.46
CA GLU A 19 8.44 4.48 -2.63
C GLU A 19 8.52 3.89 -1.24
N ALA A 20 7.53 3.07 -0.90
CA ALA A 20 7.70 2.19 0.22
C ALA A 20 9.04 1.49 0.00
N LYS A 21 9.90 1.48 1.03
CA LYS A 21 11.27 0.92 0.86
C LYS A 21 11.22 -0.53 0.38
N ARG A 22 10.10 -1.20 0.67
CA ARG A 22 9.68 -2.48 0.10
C ARG A 22 8.65 -2.24 -1.00
N GLY A 23 8.78 -2.94 -2.12
CA GLY A 23 7.75 -2.92 -3.16
C GLY A 23 6.51 -3.71 -2.74
N CYS A 24 5.34 -3.29 -3.24
CA CYS A 24 4.10 -4.07 -3.15
C CYS A 24 3.65 -4.53 -4.54
N ARG A 25 2.72 -5.49 -4.58
CA ARG A 25 1.85 -5.69 -5.73
C ARG A 25 0.61 -4.82 -5.56
N HIS A 26 0.43 -3.81 -6.41
CA HIS A 26 -0.72 -2.89 -6.33
C HIS A 26 -2.07 -3.62 -6.46
N ASP A 27 -3.05 -3.19 -5.68
CA ASP A 27 -4.45 -3.57 -5.84
C ASP A 27 -5.15 -2.61 -6.81
N THR A 28 -5.50 -3.11 -8.00
CA THR A 28 -6.21 -2.32 -9.01
C THR A 28 -7.65 -1.96 -8.61
N ALA A 29 -8.23 -2.67 -7.64
CA ALA A 29 -9.57 -2.39 -7.14
C ALA A 29 -9.57 -1.39 -5.97
N ASN A 30 -8.46 -1.27 -5.24
CA ASN A 30 -8.33 -0.40 -4.07
C ASN A 30 -7.08 0.50 -4.22
N PRO A 31 -7.22 1.68 -4.86
CA PRO A 31 -6.12 2.62 -4.99
C PRO A 31 -5.54 3.01 -3.62
N GLY A 32 -4.22 3.03 -3.49
CA GLY A 32 -3.56 3.29 -2.21
C GLY A 32 -3.27 2.02 -1.38
N MET A 33 -3.64 0.84 -1.88
CA MET A 33 -3.40 -0.44 -1.23
C MET A 33 -2.72 -1.44 -2.18
N GLY A 34 -2.06 -2.42 -1.58
CA GLY A 34 -1.47 -3.53 -2.30
C GLY A 34 -1.15 -4.70 -1.38
N TRP A 35 -0.40 -5.65 -1.92
CA TRP A 35 0.00 -6.86 -1.23
C TRP A 35 1.51 -6.97 -1.09
N TYR A 36 1.96 -7.40 0.08
CA TYR A 36 3.36 -7.69 0.37
C TYR A 36 3.50 -9.13 0.90
N TYR A 37 4.52 -9.84 0.42
CA TYR A 37 4.84 -11.21 0.84
C TYR A 37 5.91 -11.18 1.94
N ILE A 38 5.53 -11.63 3.13
CA ILE A 38 6.39 -11.65 4.32
C ILE A 38 7.54 -12.63 4.09
N VAL A 39 8.77 -12.13 4.18
CA VAL A 39 9.98 -12.95 4.08
C VAL A 39 10.55 -13.26 5.47
N THR A 40 11.42 -14.26 5.54
CA THR A 40 12.07 -14.65 6.80
C THR A 40 12.85 -13.48 7.39
N GLY A 41 12.58 -13.17 8.66
CA GLY A 41 13.22 -12.07 9.39
C GLY A 41 12.45 -10.74 9.35
N ASP A 42 11.31 -10.68 8.65
CA ASP A 42 10.43 -9.52 8.72
C ASP A 42 9.74 -9.41 10.08
N GLU A 43 9.66 -8.17 10.57
CA GLU A 43 8.83 -7.77 11.71
C GLU A 43 7.74 -6.82 11.22
N LEU A 44 6.54 -6.89 11.84
CA LEU A 44 5.42 -6.06 11.40
C LEU A 44 5.72 -4.55 11.51
N ASN A 45 6.52 -4.15 12.50
CA ASN A 45 6.99 -2.78 12.67
C ASN A 45 7.89 -2.32 11.51
N SER A 46 8.82 -3.17 11.06
CA SER A 46 9.70 -2.83 9.93
C SER A 46 8.91 -2.73 8.63
N ILE A 47 7.99 -3.67 8.38
CA ILE A 47 7.11 -3.61 7.21
C ILE A 47 6.27 -2.32 7.25
N ALA A 48 5.66 -2.01 8.39
CA ALA A 48 4.85 -0.81 8.54
C ALA A 48 5.64 0.47 8.27
N ALA A 49 6.85 0.59 8.83
CA ALA A 49 7.73 1.73 8.60
C ALA A 49 8.11 1.86 7.11
N ASP A 50 8.35 0.73 6.44
CA ASP A 50 8.70 0.72 5.01
C ASP A 50 7.52 1.13 4.13
N PHE A 51 6.27 0.86 4.51
CA PHE A 51 5.05 1.29 3.82
C PHE A 51 4.42 2.59 4.38
N GLY A 52 5.15 3.33 5.22
CA GLY A 52 4.68 4.62 5.74
C GLY A 52 3.45 4.54 6.66
N THR A 53 3.29 3.44 7.39
CA THR A 53 2.16 3.20 8.31
C THR A 53 2.63 2.66 9.67
N THR A 54 1.71 2.15 10.49
CA THR A 54 1.99 1.59 11.83
C THR A 54 1.67 0.10 11.89
N ALA A 55 2.37 -0.65 12.75
CA ALA A 55 2.07 -2.07 12.94
C ALA A 55 0.65 -2.30 13.48
N ALA A 56 0.13 -1.38 14.30
CA ALA A 56 -1.25 -1.42 14.77
C ALA A 56 -2.25 -1.35 13.61
N HIS A 57 -2.04 -0.42 12.67
CA HIS A 57 -2.89 -0.33 11.48
C HIS A 57 -2.77 -1.56 10.58
N LEU A 58 -1.55 -2.06 10.34
CA LEU A 58 -1.37 -3.29 9.57
C LEU A 58 -2.04 -4.49 10.24
N ALA A 59 -1.98 -4.59 11.56
CA ALA A 59 -2.62 -5.66 12.31
C ALA A 59 -4.14 -5.58 12.20
N GLU A 60 -4.72 -4.38 12.27
CA GLU A 60 -6.16 -4.15 12.10
C GLU A 60 -6.64 -4.59 10.71
N ILE A 61 -6.03 -4.10 9.63
CA ILE A 61 -6.51 -4.37 8.25
C ILE A 61 -6.27 -5.82 7.81
N ASN A 62 -5.34 -6.54 8.46
CA ASN A 62 -5.04 -7.94 8.17
C ASN A 62 -5.62 -8.93 9.19
N GLY A 63 -6.28 -8.45 10.24
CA GLY A 63 -6.79 -9.30 11.33
C GLY A 63 -5.70 -10.07 12.08
N ILE A 64 -4.53 -9.45 12.29
CA ILE A 64 -3.40 -10.08 12.99
C ILE A 64 -3.59 -9.86 14.50
N PRO A 65 -3.82 -10.92 15.30
CA PRO A 65 -4.07 -10.77 16.74
C PRO A 65 -2.80 -10.45 17.53
N ASN A 66 -1.63 -10.89 17.03
CA ASN A 66 -0.34 -10.64 17.67
C ASN A 66 0.65 -10.02 16.67
N PRO A 67 0.87 -8.70 16.72
CA PRO A 67 1.83 -7.99 15.87
C PRO A 67 3.27 -8.49 15.97
N ASP A 68 3.66 -9.05 17.12
CA ASP A 68 5.03 -9.54 17.38
C ASP A 68 5.26 -10.94 16.81
N SER A 69 4.22 -11.59 16.26
CA SER A 69 4.31 -12.92 15.70
C SER A 69 3.62 -12.97 14.34
N ILE A 70 4.39 -12.65 13.30
CA ILE A 70 3.96 -12.80 11.90
C ILE A 70 4.75 -13.93 11.22
N PRO A 71 4.08 -14.93 10.63
CA PRO A 71 4.78 -16.02 9.96
C PRO A 71 5.24 -15.62 8.56
N ALA A 72 6.49 -15.92 8.24
CA ALA A 72 7.00 -15.83 6.87
C ALA A 72 6.21 -16.73 5.92
N GLY A 73 6.16 -16.35 4.65
CA GLY A 73 5.43 -17.08 3.62
C GLY A 73 3.95 -16.71 3.52
N LYS A 74 3.50 -15.66 4.21
CA LYS A 74 2.15 -15.10 4.10
C LYS A 74 2.16 -13.80 3.33
N THR A 75 1.06 -13.55 2.63
CA THR A 75 0.80 -12.27 1.98
C THR A 75 -0.12 -11.45 2.87
N ILE A 76 0.21 -10.18 3.06
CA ILE A 76 -0.60 -9.21 3.81
C ILE A 76 -0.93 -7.99 2.94
N VAL A 77 -2.02 -7.31 3.28
CA VAL A 77 -2.40 -6.02 2.73
C VAL A 77 -1.54 -4.92 3.36
N VAL A 78 -1.04 -4.02 2.53
CA VAL A 78 -0.22 -2.87 2.93
C VAL A 78 -0.64 -1.63 2.14
N PRO A 79 -0.44 -0.41 2.68
CA PRO A 79 -0.50 0.80 1.88
C PRO A 79 0.51 0.79 0.74
N CYS A 80 0.08 1.26 -0.42
CA CYS A 80 0.86 1.36 -1.65
C CYS A 80 0.18 2.38 -2.57
#